data_AF-A0A1W9QNA7-F1
#
_entry.id   AF-A0A1W9QNA7-F1
#
_cell.length_a   1.000
_cell.length_b   1.000
_cell.length_c   1.000
_cell.angle_alpha   90.00
_cell.angle_beta   90.00
_cell.angle_gamma   90.00
#
_symmetry.space_group_name_H-M   'P 1'
#
loop_
_entity.id
_entity.type
_entity.pdbx_description
1 polymer ?
#
loop_
_entity_poly.entity_id
_entity_poly.type
_entity_poly.pdbx_seq_one_letter_code
_entity_poly.pdbx_strand_id
1 'polypeptide(L)'
;MWILFNGVFSYLQTHKKRYLWLILAAPLVHFMYFVISLPAIFVIFFKKLSPKIFILIYFSSFFININPVDVINKFKKNNLAEKKISGYYQNGVDPYLSRIEAQKNTVWYARFGNRDALIYGGNAFALTLILGGFFNKKRMTKLEMGLFSVGLMMASLANLSNFVFTFYTRTMANAVLYILATVVLLAIRGELLRNNGSKLILTRIMLWISILIFVPKVVYTLANIIYYTSFYMLAAPFLGWLPDLNVSIREVLGWFL
;
A
#
# COMPACT_ATOMS: atom_id res chain seq x y z
N MET A 1 5.68 7.12 -5.47
CA MET A 1 5.77 6.47 -4.14
C MET A 1 7.09 6.81 -3.47
N TRP A 2 8.23 6.52 -4.11
CA TRP A 2 9.55 6.58 -3.47
C TRP A 2 9.94 7.98 -2.97
N ILE A 3 9.68 9.05 -3.75
CA ILE A 3 9.95 10.43 -3.31
C ILE A 3 9.17 10.77 -2.04
N LEU A 4 7.86 10.47 -2.03
CA LEU A 4 6.99 10.75 -0.88
C LEU A 4 7.45 9.96 0.35
N PHE A 5 7.68 8.65 0.20
CA PHE A 5 8.14 7.79 1.30
C PHE A 5 9.47 8.27 1.88
N ASN A 6 10.49 8.50 1.04
CA ASN A 6 11.80 8.95 1.51
C ASN A 6 11.75 10.34 2.12
N GLY A 7 10.93 11.25 1.57
CA GLY A 7 10.70 12.58 2.13
C GLY A 7 10.10 12.50 3.53
N VAL A 8 9.04 11.71 3.72
CA VAL A 8 8.40 11.50 5.03
C VAL A 8 9.34 10.81 6.00
N PHE A 9 9.96 9.70 5.60
CA PHE A 9 10.89 8.94 6.45
C PHE A 9 12.04 9.82 6.93
N SER A 10 12.71 10.51 6.01
CA SER A 10 13.85 11.39 6.34
C SER A 10 13.43 12.58 7.19
N TYR A 11 12.25 13.17 6.94
CA TYR A 11 11.74 14.25 7.78
C TYR A 11 11.40 13.77 9.20
N LEU A 12 10.77 12.61 9.34
CA LEU A 12 10.45 12.04 10.66
C LEU A 12 11.70 11.65 11.44
N GLN A 13 12.77 11.24 10.75
CA GLN A 13 14.05 10.89 11.36
C GLN A 13 14.87 12.12 11.74
N THR A 14 15.03 13.11 10.85
CA THR A 14 15.99 14.22 11.06
C THR A 14 15.35 15.57 11.35
N HIS A 15 14.04 15.73 11.13
CA HIS A 15 13.29 16.99 11.22
C HIS A 15 13.82 18.17 10.38
N LYS A 16 14.65 17.90 9.36
CA LYS A 16 15.20 18.95 8.48
C LYS A 16 14.15 19.39 7.47
N LYS A 17 13.88 20.69 7.38
CA LYS A 17 12.85 21.28 6.49
C LYS A 17 13.03 20.92 5.01
N ARG A 18 14.27 20.67 4.55
CA ARG A 18 14.55 20.25 3.17
C ARG A 18 13.75 19.01 2.72
N TYR A 19 13.43 18.12 3.66
CA TYR A 19 12.64 16.93 3.37
C TYR A 19 11.14 17.21 3.20
N LEU A 20 10.64 18.35 3.71
CA LEU A 20 9.28 18.81 3.41
C LEU A 20 9.15 19.21 1.94
N TRP A 21 10.19 19.85 1.37
CA TRP A 21 10.20 20.16 -0.06
C TRP A 21 10.16 18.89 -0.92
N LEU A 22 10.81 17.81 -0.50
CA LEU A 22 10.68 16.52 -1.20
C LEU A 22 9.26 15.95 -1.14
N ILE A 23 8.57 16.07 0.01
CA ILE A 23 7.17 15.65 0.14
C ILE A 23 6.30 16.48 -0.82
N LEU A 24 6.49 17.79 -0.87
CA LEU A 24 5.76 18.72 -1.73
C LEU A 24 6.12 18.57 -3.22
N ALA A 25 7.26 17.97 -3.55
CA ALA A 25 7.67 17.68 -4.92
C ALA A 25 7.05 16.38 -5.47
N ALA A 26 6.52 15.50 -4.62
CA ALA A 26 5.87 14.26 -5.06
C ALA A 26 4.76 14.44 -6.14
N PRO A 27 3.94 15.50 -6.11
CA PRO A 27 2.94 15.79 -7.14
C PRO A 27 3.52 16.10 -8.52
N LEU A 28 4.77 16.58 -8.60
CA LEU A 28 5.43 16.89 -9.88
C LEU A 28 5.66 15.64 -10.73
N VAL A 29 5.82 14.48 -10.09
CA VAL A 29 5.94 13.19 -10.80
C VAL A 29 4.58 12.69 -11.23
N HIS A 30 3.57 12.82 -10.37
CA HIS A 30 2.21 12.41 -10.70
C HIS A 30 1.20 13.14 -9.79
N PHE A 31 0.30 13.93 -10.40
CA PHE A 31 -0.59 14.87 -9.70
C PHE A 31 -1.35 14.26 -8.52
N MET A 32 -1.83 13.01 -8.64
CA MET A 32 -2.51 12.28 -7.56
C MET A 32 -1.74 12.23 -6.23
N TYR A 33 -0.40 12.31 -6.25
CA TYR A 33 0.40 12.38 -5.03
C TYR A 33 0.20 13.67 -4.24
N PHE A 34 -0.40 14.71 -4.84
CA PHE A 34 -0.85 15.89 -4.12
C PHE A 34 -1.82 15.48 -3.00
N VAL A 35 -2.89 14.77 -3.35
CA VAL A 35 -3.90 14.32 -2.40
C VAL A 35 -3.33 13.25 -1.45
N ILE A 36 -2.53 12.31 -1.97
CA ILE A 36 -1.92 11.25 -1.14
C ILE A 36 -0.94 11.83 -0.11
N SER A 37 -0.28 12.95 -0.40
CA SER A 37 0.65 13.58 0.54
C SER A 37 -0.05 14.27 1.72
N LEU A 38 -1.33 14.62 1.60
CA LEU A 38 -2.08 15.34 2.65
C LEU A 38 -2.12 14.58 3.99
N PRO A 39 -2.42 13.27 4.05
CA PRO A 39 -2.23 12.47 5.26
C PRO A 39 -0.86 12.61 5.92
N ALA A 40 0.22 12.61 5.13
CA ALA A 40 1.57 12.72 5.65
C ALA A 40 1.85 14.11 6.22
N ILE A 41 1.44 15.14 5.48
CA ILE A 41 1.52 16.55 5.89
C ILE A 41 0.73 16.75 7.19
N PHE A 42 -0.49 16.23 7.27
CA PHE A 42 -1.33 16.29 8.47
C PHE A 42 -0.61 15.71 9.70
N VAL A 43 -0.10 14.48 9.60
CA VAL A 43 0.63 13.85 10.72
C VAL A 43 1.88 14.66 11.11
N ILE A 44 2.60 15.21 10.13
CA ILE A 44 3.80 16.02 10.34
C ILE A 44 3.49 17.33 11.07
N PHE A 45 2.39 18.02 10.76
CA PHE A 45 2.06 19.28 11.41
C PHE A 45 1.33 19.07 12.75
N PHE A 46 0.55 18.00 12.88
CA PHE A 46 -0.24 17.70 14.07
C PHE A 46 0.43 16.64 14.99
N LYS A 47 1.75 16.77 15.24
CA LYS A 47 2.55 15.80 16.02
C LYS A 47 2.08 15.58 17.46
N LYS A 48 1.25 16.47 18.01
CA LYS A 48 0.74 16.40 19.39
C LYS A 48 -0.50 15.52 19.53
N LEU A 49 -1.11 15.08 18.43
CA LEU A 49 -2.30 14.24 18.47
C LEU A 49 -1.99 12.89 19.13
N SER A 50 -2.94 12.42 19.93
CA SER A 50 -2.87 11.10 20.56
C SER A 50 -2.92 9.99 19.51
N PRO A 51 -2.14 8.90 19.64
CA PRO A 51 -2.28 7.69 18.83
C PRO A 51 -3.73 7.20 18.69
N LYS A 52 -4.54 7.38 19.75
CA LYS A 52 -5.96 7.02 19.77
C LYS A 52 -6.79 7.72 18.69
N ILE A 53 -6.44 8.97 18.34
CA ILE A 53 -7.17 9.75 17.32
C ILE A 53 -6.95 9.12 15.94
N PHE A 54 -5.72 8.71 15.62
CA PHE A 54 -5.41 8.03 14.36
C PHE A 54 -6.11 6.67 14.27
N ILE A 55 -6.18 5.93 15.38
CA ILE A 55 -6.94 4.67 15.47
C ILE A 55 -8.43 4.93 15.21
N LEU A 56 -9.01 5.95 15.85
CA LEU A 56 -10.42 6.29 15.68
C LEU A 56 -10.73 6.63 14.22
N ILE A 57 -9.94 7.52 13.60
CA ILE A 57 -10.10 7.89 12.19
C ILE A 57 -10.02 6.66 11.29
N TYR A 58 -9.04 5.79 11.53
CA TYR A 58 -8.87 4.54 10.78
C TYR A 58 -10.09 3.64 10.88
N PHE A 59 -10.58 3.34 12.08
CA PHE A 59 -11.78 2.50 12.22
C PHE A 59 -13.04 3.16 11.67
N SER A 60 -13.25 4.46 11.91
CA SER A 60 -14.38 5.19 11.35
C SER A 60 -14.40 5.13 9.82
N SER A 61 -13.24 5.12 9.16
CA SER A 61 -13.16 5.05 7.69
C SER A 61 -13.76 3.78 7.07
N PHE A 62 -13.89 2.68 7.83
CA PHE A 62 -14.53 1.44 7.34
C PHE A 62 -16.05 1.53 7.30
N PHE A 63 -16.64 2.42 8.11
CA PHE A 63 -18.10 2.57 8.22
C PHE A 63 -18.64 3.73 7.41
N ILE A 64 -17.77 4.64 6.96
CA ILE A 64 -18.16 5.76 6.11
C ILE A 64 -18.17 5.28 4.66
N ASN A 65 -19.35 5.10 4.10
CA ASN A 65 -19.53 4.77 2.69
C ASN A 65 -19.92 6.04 1.92
N ILE A 66 -19.10 6.45 0.95
CA ILE A 66 -19.40 7.56 0.06
C ILE A 66 -20.03 6.98 -1.22
N ASN A 67 -21.31 7.27 -1.45
CA ASN A 67 -22.02 6.81 -2.64
C ASN A 67 -21.35 7.38 -3.92
N PRO A 68 -20.79 6.52 -4.80
CA PRO A 68 -20.14 6.97 -6.03
C PRO A 68 -21.07 7.79 -6.93
N VAL A 69 -22.37 7.47 -6.95
CA VAL A 69 -23.37 8.15 -7.80
C VAL A 69 -23.52 9.61 -7.38
N ASP A 70 -23.59 9.90 -6.09
CA ASP A 70 -23.72 11.26 -5.56
C ASP A 70 -22.49 12.10 -5.88
N VAL A 71 -21.30 11.49 -5.83
CA VAL A 71 -20.05 12.13 -6.16
C VAL A 71 -19.96 12.42 -7.66
N ILE A 72 -20.27 11.43 -8.51
CA ILE A 72 -20.29 11.57 -9.96
C ILE A 72 -21.31 12.66 -10.37
N ASN A 73 -22.51 12.67 -9.81
CA ASN A 73 -23.54 13.66 -10.12
C ASN A 73 -23.13 15.09 -9.74
N LYS A 74 -22.36 15.27 -8.67
CA LYS A 74 -21.77 16.57 -8.32
C LYS A 74 -20.68 17.00 -9.30
N PHE A 75 -19.85 16.06 -9.77
CA PHE A 75 -18.78 16.36 -10.72
C PHE A 75 -19.26 16.53 -12.17
N LYS A 76 -20.38 15.90 -12.57
CA LYS A 76 -21.04 16.11 -13.87
C LYS A 76 -21.49 17.54 -14.11
N LYS A 77 -21.67 18.34 -13.05
CA LYS A 77 -21.93 19.78 -13.18
C LYS A 77 -20.72 20.57 -13.71
N ASN A 78 -19.55 19.95 -13.86
CA ASN A 78 -18.34 20.57 -14.38
C ASN A 78 -17.83 19.80 -15.62
N ASN A 79 -17.86 20.45 -16.79
CA ASN A 79 -17.49 19.88 -18.09
C ASN A 79 -16.10 19.19 -18.10
N LEU A 80 -15.12 19.71 -17.35
CA LEU A 80 -13.78 19.13 -17.31
C LEU A 80 -13.72 17.85 -16.45
N ALA A 81 -14.47 17.84 -15.34
CA ALA A 81 -14.51 16.71 -14.42
C ALA A 81 -15.31 15.55 -15.03
N GLU A 82 -16.42 15.85 -15.70
CA GLU A 82 -17.22 14.86 -16.42
C GLU A 82 -16.39 14.10 -17.47
N LYS A 83 -15.63 14.81 -18.31
CA LYS A 83 -14.78 14.21 -19.35
C LYS A 83 -13.69 13.30 -18.79
N LYS A 84 -13.17 13.58 -17.60
CA LYS A 84 -12.16 12.73 -16.94
C LYS A 84 -12.79 11.53 -16.22
N ILE A 85 -13.97 11.71 -15.61
CA ILE A 85 -14.67 10.65 -14.87
C ILE A 85 -15.27 9.62 -15.83
N SER A 86 -15.83 10.05 -16.97
CA SER A 86 -16.35 9.14 -18.00
C SER A 86 -15.26 8.23 -18.59
N GLY A 87 -14.01 8.68 -18.63
CA GLY A 87 -12.86 7.84 -18.98
C GLY A 87 -12.54 6.72 -17.98
N TYR A 88 -12.96 6.85 -16.72
CA TYR A 88 -12.82 5.79 -15.71
C TYR A 88 -14.01 4.82 -15.66
N TYR A 89 -15.17 5.25 -16.13
CA TYR A 89 -16.42 4.48 -16.14
C TYR A 89 -16.93 4.34 -17.58
N GLN A 90 -16.34 3.44 -18.36
CA GLN A 90 -16.86 3.11 -19.70
C GLN A 90 -18.23 2.44 -19.55
N ASN A 91 -19.26 3.06 -20.15
CA ASN A 91 -20.61 2.49 -20.32
C ASN A 91 -21.34 2.06 -19.04
N GLY A 92 -21.11 2.74 -17.90
CA GLY A 92 -21.87 2.49 -16.66
C GLY A 92 -21.57 1.15 -15.98
N VAL A 93 -20.64 0.36 -16.51
CA VAL A 93 -20.13 -0.86 -15.87
C VAL A 93 -19.04 -0.47 -14.90
N ASP A 94 -19.17 -0.89 -13.64
CA ASP A 94 -18.09 -0.73 -12.66
C ASP A 94 -16.86 -1.54 -13.13
N PRO A 95 -15.72 -0.88 -13.45
CA PRO A 95 -14.49 -1.56 -13.85
C PRO A 95 -13.99 -2.58 -12.81
N TYR A 96 -14.47 -2.47 -11.57
CA TYR A 96 -14.21 -3.42 -10.51
C TYR A 96 -14.88 -4.78 -10.78
N LEU A 97 -16.15 -4.80 -11.21
CA LEU A 97 -16.90 -6.02 -11.45
C LEU A 97 -16.34 -6.82 -12.63
N SER A 98 -16.04 -6.14 -13.74
CA SER A 98 -15.43 -6.78 -14.91
C SER A 98 -14.03 -7.33 -14.63
N ARG A 99 -13.27 -6.71 -13.72
CA ARG A 99 -11.96 -7.21 -13.27
C ARG A 99 -12.08 -8.40 -12.32
N ILE A 100 -13.09 -8.42 -11.44
CA ILE A 100 -13.36 -9.59 -10.58
C ILE A 100 -13.71 -10.80 -11.45
N GLU A 101 -14.53 -10.61 -12.48
CA GLU A 101 -14.90 -11.68 -13.41
C GLU A 101 -13.69 -12.21 -14.18
N ALA A 102 -12.84 -11.33 -14.70
CA ALA A 102 -11.59 -11.73 -15.36
C ALA A 102 -10.62 -12.50 -14.42
N GLN A 103 -10.71 -12.28 -13.10
CA GLN A 103 -9.86 -12.94 -12.11
C GLN A 103 -10.36 -14.32 -11.66
N LYS A 104 -11.64 -14.67 -11.90
CA LYS A 104 -12.21 -15.95 -11.44
C LYS A 104 -11.51 -17.18 -12.03
N ASN A 105 -10.96 -17.07 -13.24
CA ASN A 105 -10.28 -18.18 -13.94
C ASN A 105 -8.75 -18.16 -13.79
N THR A 106 -8.20 -17.36 -12.87
CA THR A 106 -6.74 -17.26 -12.67
C THR A 106 -6.27 -18.15 -11.52
N VAL A 107 -5.01 -18.60 -11.58
CA VAL A 107 -4.37 -19.40 -10.52
C VAL A 107 -4.43 -18.64 -9.19
N TRP A 108 -4.61 -19.35 -8.06
CA TRP A 108 -4.86 -18.76 -6.74
C TRP A 108 -3.88 -17.62 -6.38
N TYR A 109 -2.58 -17.79 -6.65
CA TYR A 109 -1.56 -16.78 -6.33
C TYR A 109 -1.69 -15.55 -7.22
N ALA A 110 -2.16 -15.69 -8.47
CA ALA A 110 -2.39 -14.56 -9.36
C ALA A 110 -3.64 -13.77 -8.93
N ARG A 111 -4.68 -14.48 -8.50
CA ARG A 111 -5.90 -13.90 -7.95
C ARG A 111 -5.61 -13.07 -6.70
N PHE A 112 -5.04 -13.70 -5.67
CA PHE A 112 -4.83 -13.04 -4.38
C PHE A 112 -3.55 -12.19 -4.34
N GLY A 113 -2.50 -12.59 -5.07
CA GLY A 113 -1.20 -11.94 -5.02
C GLY A 113 -1.08 -10.66 -5.82
N ASN A 114 -1.96 -10.36 -6.77
CA ASN A 114 -1.84 -9.11 -7.52
C ASN A 114 -2.08 -7.89 -6.60
N ARG A 115 -3.19 -7.87 -5.86
CA ARG A 115 -3.67 -6.69 -5.12
C ARG A 115 -4.17 -7.01 -3.72
N ASP A 116 -4.98 -8.06 -3.59
CA ASP A 116 -5.69 -8.40 -2.35
C ASP A 116 -4.73 -8.65 -1.18
N ALA A 117 -3.67 -9.44 -1.43
CA ALA A 117 -2.62 -9.71 -0.45
C ALA A 117 -1.98 -8.43 0.09
N LEU A 118 -1.77 -7.42 -0.77
CA LEU A 118 -1.21 -6.14 -0.34
C LEU A 118 -2.21 -5.39 0.54
N ILE A 119 -3.47 -5.26 0.11
CA ILE A 119 -4.51 -4.49 0.81
C ILE A 119 -4.84 -5.14 2.17
N TYR A 120 -5.19 -6.43 2.15
CA TYR A 120 -5.54 -7.16 3.35
C TYR A 120 -4.34 -7.36 4.27
N GLY A 121 -3.15 -7.60 3.71
CA GLY A 121 -1.93 -7.77 4.50
C GLY A 121 -1.55 -6.49 5.24
N GLY A 122 -1.66 -5.33 4.60
CA GLY A 122 -1.44 -4.04 5.27
C GLY A 122 -2.41 -3.79 6.42
N ASN A 123 -3.70 -4.04 6.20
CA ASN A 123 -4.72 -3.92 7.25
C ASN A 123 -4.51 -4.93 8.38
N ALA A 124 -4.10 -6.17 8.07
CA ALA A 124 -3.77 -7.20 9.07
C ALA A 124 -2.60 -6.77 9.96
N PHE A 125 -1.54 -6.21 9.38
CA PHE A 125 -0.43 -5.65 10.17
C PHE A 125 -0.86 -4.44 11.01
N ALA A 126 -1.68 -3.53 10.45
CA ALA A 126 -2.21 -2.40 11.21
C ALA A 126 -3.01 -2.88 12.43
N LEU A 127 -3.92 -3.84 12.24
CA LEU A 127 -4.70 -4.44 13.32
C LEU A 127 -3.80 -5.15 14.33
N THR A 128 -2.78 -5.87 13.89
CA THR A 128 -1.80 -6.52 14.78
C THR A 128 -1.09 -5.52 15.67
N LEU A 129 -0.64 -4.39 15.12
CA LEU A 129 0.04 -3.36 15.90
C LEU A 129 -0.92 -2.61 16.86
N ILE A 130 -2.17 -2.40 16.46
CA ILE A 130 -3.19 -1.76 17.29
C ILE A 130 -3.64 -2.69 18.43
N LEU A 131 -4.12 -3.89 18.11
CA LEU A 131 -4.64 -4.86 19.08
C LEU A 131 -3.54 -5.44 19.97
N GLY A 132 -2.32 -5.60 19.43
CA GLY A 132 -1.13 -5.97 20.21
C GLY A 132 -0.62 -4.86 21.13
N GLY A 133 -1.20 -3.65 21.08
CA GLY A 133 -0.84 -2.52 21.93
C GLY A 133 0.53 -1.92 21.63
N PHE A 134 1.06 -2.13 20.41
CA PHE A 134 2.35 -1.59 19.99
C PHE A 134 2.29 -0.10 19.67
N PHE A 135 1.14 0.40 19.24
CA PHE A 135 0.96 1.82 18.90
C PHE A 135 0.84 2.73 20.15
N ASN A 136 1.93 2.81 20.91
CA ASN A 136 2.05 3.59 22.13
C ASN A 136 3.47 4.17 22.25
N LYS A 137 3.59 5.34 22.90
CA LYS A 137 4.85 6.07 23.13
C LYS A 137 5.88 5.26 23.93
N LYS A 138 5.43 4.25 24.69
CA LYS A 138 6.31 3.36 25.47
C LYS A 138 7.00 2.28 24.63
N ARG A 139 6.49 1.97 23.42
CA ARG A 139 6.98 0.87 22.58
C ARG A 139 7.54 1.37 21.25
N MET A 140 6.86 2.35 20.64
CA MET A 140 7.29 2.94 19.39
C MET A 140 8.18 4.16 19.60
N THR A 141 9.25 4.26 18.80
CA THR A 141 10.02 5.51 18.66
C THR A 141 9.18 6.59 17.97
N LYS A 142 9.63 7.85 18.02
CA LYS A 142 8.96 8.96 17.30
C LYS A 142 8.87 8.70 15.80
N LEU A 143 9.90 8.07 15.22
CA LEU A 143 9.93 7.70 13.80
C LEU A 143 8.87 6.64 13.49
N GLU A 144 8.87 5.52 14.20
CA GLU A 144 7.90 4.42 14.03
C GLU A 144 6.47 4.92 14.21
N MET A 145 6.23 5.70 15.26
CA MET A 145 4.91 6.27 15.54
C MET A 145 4.48 7.21 14.41
N GLY A 146 5.39 8.05 13.90
CA GLY A 146 5.10 8.93 12.77
C GLY A 146 4.76 8.15 11.50
N LEU A 147 5.58 7.15 11.14
CA LEU A 147 5.35 6.31 9.96
C LEU A 147 4.02 5.57 10.08
N PHE A 148 3.72 4.98 11.23
CA PHE A 148 2.47 4.26 11.44
C PHE A 148 1.26 5.18 11.35
N SER A 149 1.30 6.36 11.98
CA SER A 149 0.25 7.37 11.88
C SER A 149 0.01 7.81 10.43
N VAL A 150 1.08 8.02 9.64
CA VAL A 150 0.96 8.34 8.20
C VAL A 150 0.29 7.18 7.46
N GLY A 151 0.71 5.95 7.71
CA GLY A 151 0.10 4.74 7.15
C GLY A 151 -1.40 4.64 7.46
N LEU A 152 -1.80 4.81 8.72
CA LEU A 152 -3.20 4.78 9.13
C LEU A 152 -4.02 5.89 8.45
N MET A 153 -3.51 7.11 8.38
CA MET A 153 -4.21 8.22 7.73
C MET A 153 -4.33 8.03 6.22
N MET A 154 -3.31 7.46 5.57
CA MET A 154 -3.39 7.10 4.15
C MET A 154 -4.37 5.96 3.91
N ALA A 155 -4.39 4.93 4.76
CA ALA A 155 -5.37 3.84 4.67
C ALA A 155 -6.81 4.38 4.86
N SER A 156 -6.98 5.30 5.81
CA SER A 156 -8.27 5.97 6.05
C SER A 156 -8.71 6.77 4.82
N LEU A 157 -7.80 7.55 4.23
CA LEU A 157 -8.08 8.28 2.99
C LEU A 157 -8.42 7.31 1.85
N ALA A 158 -7.71 6.18 1.73
CA ALA A 158 -8.02 5.16 0.74
C ALA A 158 -9.45 4.65 0.94
N ASN A 159 -9.82 4.19 2.13
CA ASN A 159 -11.17 3.68 2.41
C ASN A 159 -12.26 4.70 2.06
N LEU A 160 -12.07 5.98 2.43
CA LEU A 160 -13.00 7.06 2.09
C LEU A 160 -13.08 7.37 0.59
N SER A 161 -12.11 6.92 -0.20
CA SER A 161 -12.01 7.15 -1.64
C SER A 161 -12.15 5.87 -2.46
N ASN A 162 -12.77 4.84 -1.88
CA ASN A 162 -13.05 3.55 -2.53
C ASN A 162 -13.85 3.71 -3.85
N PHE A 163 -14.64 4.77 -3.99
CA PHE A 163 -15.38 5.15 -5.19
C PHE A 163 -14.49 5.54 -6.39
N VAL A 164 -13.17 5.72 -6.21
CA VAL A 164 -12.21 5.83 -7.32
C VAL A 164 -11.18 4.72 -7.16
N PHE A 165 -11.45 3.57 -7.77
CA PHE A 165 -10.65 2.35 -7.57
C PHE A 165 -9.13 2.53 -7.80
N THR A 166 -8.75 3.26 -8.85
CA THR A 166 -7.32 3.53 -9.14
C THR A 166 -6.65 4.38 -8.06
N PHE A 167 -7.40 5.34 -7.50
CA PHE A 167 -6.92 6.16 -6.40
C PHE A 167 -6.82 5.33 -5.12
N TYR A 168 -7.88 4.58 -4.79
CA TYR A 168 -7.93 3.66 -3.66
C TYR A 168 -6.72 2.72 -3.61
N THR A 169 -6.50 1.95 -4.68
CA THR A 169 -5.42 0.95 -4.73
C THR A 169 -4.03 1.56 -4.57
N ARG A 170 -3.77 2.70 -5.20
CA ARG A 170 -2.48 3.39 -5.11
C ARG A 170 -2.27 4.06 -3.74
N THR A 171 -3.30 4.67 -3.17
CA THR A 171 -3.25 5.27 -1.84
C THR A 171 -3.05 4.19 -0.78
N MET A 172 -3.80 3.09 -0.86
CA MET A 172 -3.65 1.93 0.02
C MET A 172 -2.25 1.34 -0.10
N ALA A 173 -1.70 1.17 -1.30
CA ALA A 173 -0.33 0.69 -1.47
C ALA A 173 0.73 1.60 -0.84
N ASN A 174 0.53 2.92 -0.82
CA ASN A 174 1.41 3.81 -0.06
C ASN A 174 1.21 3.61 1.45
N ALA A 175 -0.04 3.49 1.93
CA ALA A 175 -0.34 3.22 3.33
C ALA A 175 0.37 1.96 3.85
N VAL A 176 0.26 0.86 3.09
CA VAL A 176 0.90 -0.42 3.42
C VAL A 176 2.42 -0.29 3.49
N LEU A 177 3.04 0.50 2.61
CA LEU A 177 4.49 0.75 2.66
C LEU A 177 4.91 1.37 4.00
N TYR A 178 4.18 2.36 4.52
CA TYR A 178 4.47 2.97 5.82
C TYR A 178 4.19 2.02 7.01
N ILE A 179 3.10 1.26 6.94
CA ILE A 179 2.77 0.26 7.97
C ILE A 179 3.86 -0.81 8.02
N LEU A 180 4.26 -1.35 6.87
CA LEU A 180 5.27 -2.39 6.77
C LEU A 180 6.65 -1.87 7.21
N ALA A 181 7.02 -0.64 6.82
CA ALA A 181 8.25 0.00 7.32
C ALA A 181 8.27 0.08 8.85
N THR A 182 7.12 0.40 9.47
CA THR A 182 6.99 0.40 10.93
C THR A 182 7.17 -1.00 11.51
N VAL A 183 6.52 -2.02 10.93
CA VAL A 183 6.66 -3.43 11.35
C VAL A 183 8.12 -3.87 11.28
N VAL A 184 8.81 -3.56 10.19
CA VAL A 184 10.23 -3.91 9.99
C VAL A 184 11.11 -3.25 11.05
N LEU A 185 10.92 -1.95 11.32
CA LEU A 185 11.69 -1.25 12.36
C LEU A 185 11.44 -1.86 13.76
N LEU A 186 10.20 -2.20 14.09
CA LEU A 186 9.87 -2.88 15.34
C LEU A 186 10.46 -4.29 15.42
N ALA A 187 10.48 -5.02 14.31
CA ALA A 187 11.07 -6.34 14.21
C ALA A 187 12.58 -6.31 14.42
N ILE A 188 13.29 -5.39 13.74
CA ILE A 188 14.75 -5.21 13.86
C ILE A 188 15.13 -4.85 15.31
N ARG A 189 14.32 -4.02 15.98
CA ARG A 189 14.53 -3.67 17.39
C ARG A 189 14.15 -4.79 18.37
N GLY A 190 13.57 -5.89 17.90
CA GLY A 190 13.08 -6.99 18.74
C GLY A 190 11.83 -6.67 19.57
N GLU A 191 11.20 -5.51 19.36
CA GLU A 191 10.07 -5.07 20.20
C GLU A 191 8.84 -5.97 20.00
N LEU A 192 8.65 -6.52 18.80
CA LEU A 192 7.54 -7.44 18.48
C LEU A 192 7.57 -8.74 19.32
N LEU A 193 8.75 -9.15 19.79
CA LEU A 193 8.95 -10.36 20.57
C LEU A 193 9.02 -10.10 22.08
N ARG A 194 9.04 -8.83 22.51
CA ARG A 194 9.22 -8.42 23.92
C ARG A 194 7.95 -8.54 24.78
N ASN A 195 6.85 -9.05 24.23
CA ASN A 195 5.62 -9.28 24.98
C ASN A 195 5.78 -10.50 25.91
N ASN A 196 5.19 -10.44 27.11
CA ASN A 196 5.09 -11.58 28.03
C ASN A 196 3.62 -12.03 28.18
N GLY A 197 3.40 -13.31 28.48
CA GLY A 197 2.08 -13.87 28.78
C GLY A 197 1.15 -14.05 27.57
N SER A 198 -0.16 -14.08 27.80
CA SER A 198 -1.20 -14.35 26.77
C SER A 198 -1.18 -13.36 25.59
N LYS A 199 -0.76 -12.11 25.84
CA LYS A 199 -0.59 -11.08 24.80
C LYS A 199 0.50 -11.44 23.79
N LEU A 200 1.51 -12.21 24.18
CA LEU A 200 2.55 -12.71 23.27
C LEU A 200 1.95 -13.72 22.28
N ILE A 201 1.15 -14.66 22.76
CA ILE A 201 0.53 -15.70 21.92
C ILE A 201 -0.38 -15.05 20.87
N LEU A 202 -1.28 -14.16 21.31
CA LEU A 202 -2.16 -13.42 20.40
C LEU A 202 -1.35 -12.64 19.35
N THR A 203 -0.33 -11.89 19.78
CA THR A 203 0.53 -11.11 18.86
C THR A 203 1.21 -12.03 17.84
N ARG A 204 1.76 -13.17 18.27
CA ARG A 204 2.42 -14.13 17.37
C ARG A 204 1.45 -14.70 16.34
N ILE A 205 0.26 -15.12 16.77
CA ILE A 205 -0.78 -15.63 15.87
C ILE A 205 -1.15 -14.56 14.84
N MET A 206 -1.39 -13.32 15.28
CA MET A 206 -1.73 -12.22 14.39
C MET A 206 -0.60 -11.86 13.40
N LEU A 207 0.67 -11.91 13.84
CA LEU A 207 1.83 -11.74 12.97
C LEU A 207 1.91 -12.84 11.92
N TRP A 208 1.72 -14.11 12.32
CA TRP A 208 1.71 -15.23 11.38
C TRP A 208 0.58 -15.12 10.36
N ILE A 209 -0.64 -14.76 10.79
CA ILE A 209 -1.76 -14.49 9.89
C ILE A 209 -1.39 -13.36 8.91
N SER A 210 -0.81 -12.27 9.41
CA SER A 210 -0.39 -11.14 8.56
C SER A 210 0.64 -11.57 7.51
N ILE A 211 1.62 -12.40 7.89
CA ILE A 211 2.64 -12.95 6.98
C ILE A 211 2.00 -13.88 5.94
N LEU A 212 1.10 -14.77 6.36
CA LEU A 212 0.42 -15.72 5.47
C LEU A 212 -0.40 -15.00 4.40
N ILE A 213 -1.04 -13.88 4.72
CA ILE A 213 -1.76 -13.05 3.75
C ILE A 213 -0.84 -12.50 2.65
N PHE A 214 0.45 -12.30 2.93
CA PHE A 214 1.43 -11.86 1.94
C PHE A 214 2.03 -13.01 1.10
N VAL A 215 1.86 -14.27 1.47
CA VAL A 215 2.40 -15.42 0.71
C VAL A 215 1.96 -15.40 -0.76
N PRO A 216 0.66 -15.21 -1.10
CA PRO A 216 0.25 -15.09 -2.50
C PRO A 216 0.99 -13.98 -3.24
N LYS A 217 1.29 -12.84 -2.58
CA LYS A 217 2.03 -11.72 -3.20
C LYS A 217 3.46 -12.11 -3.56
N VAL A 218 4.13 -12.85 -2.67
CA VAL A 218 5.50 -13.33 -2.90
C VAL A 218 5.50 -14.30 -4.08
N VAL A 219 4.61 -15.29 -4.08
CA VAL A 219 4.49 -16.27 -5.17
C VAL A 219 4.17 -15.59 -6.50
N TYR A 220 3.21 -14.64 -6.50
CA TYR A 220 2.87 -13.86 -7.69
C TYR A 220 4.06 -13.04 -8.22
N THR A 221 4.83 -12.42 -7.34
CA THR A 221 6.00 -11.64 -7.74
C THR A 221 7.09 -12.54 -8.32
N LEU A 222 7.37 -13.68 -7.70
CA LEU A 222 8.31 -14.67 -8.22
C LEU A 222 7.85 -15.22 -9.57
N ALA A 223 6.58 -15.56 -9.71
CA ALA A 223 6.00 -16.00 -10.97
C ALA A 223 6.19 -14.93 -12.05
N ASN A 224 5.90 -13.66 -11.77
CA ASN A 224 6.11 -12.58 -12.73
C ASN A 224 7.59 -12.39 -13.11
N ILE A 225 8.52 -12.56 -12.16
CA ILE A 225 9.95 -12.54 -12.46
C ILE A 225 10.27 -13.66 -13.45
N ILE A 226 9.83 -14.89 -13.19
CA ILE A 226 10.09 -16.04 -14.07
C ILE A 226 9.47 -15.85 -15.46
N TYR A 227 8.25 -15.30 -15.52
CA TYR A 227 7.51 -15.14 -16.78
C TYR A 227 8.01 -13.97 -17.64
N TYR A 228 8.32 -12.83 -17.02
CA TYR A 228 8.59 -11.60 -17.76
C TYR A 228 10.07 -11.18 -17.78
N THR A 229 10.91 -11.81 -16.96
CA THR A 229 12.36 -11.54 -17.00
C THR A 229 12.98 -12.40 -18.09
N SER A 230 13.60 -11.74 -19.06
CA SER A 230 14.47 -12.41 -20.03
C SER A 230 15.59 -13.16 -19.30
N PHE A 231 15.84 -14.41 -19.68
CA PHE A 231 16.94 -15.21 -19.12
C PHE A 231 18.29 -14.50 -19.30
N TYR A 232 18.44 -13.76 -20.41
CA TYR A 232 19.65 -13.00 -20.71
C TYR A 232 19.93 -11.88 -19.71
N MET A 233 18.93 -11.36 -18.98
CA MET A 233 19.19 -10.37 -17.92
C MET A 233 20.07 -10.90 -16.79
N LEU A 234 20.14 -12.23 -16.59
CA LEU A 234 20.95 -12.84 -15.52
C LEU A 234 22.42 -13.07 -15.92
N ALA A 235 22.68 -13.37 -17.19
CA ALA A 235 24.01 -13.80 -17.66
C ALA A 235 24.63 -12.87 -18.71
N ALA A 236 23.82 -12.22 -19.55
CA ALA A 236 24.28 -11.41 -20.67
C ALA A 236 23.23 -10.34 -21.05
N PRO A 237 23.05 -9.29 -20.22
CA PRO A 237 21.92 -8.37 -20.35
C PRO A 237 21.88 -7.61 -21.69
N PHE A 238 23.02 -7.47 -22.36
CA PHE A 238 23.14 -6.85 -23.69
C PHE A 238 22.56 -7.71 -24.82
N LEU A 239 22.48 -9.04 -24.65
CA LEU A 239 21.87 -9.93 -25.65
C LEU A 239 20.34 -9.78 -25.68
N GLY A 240 19.72 -9.35 -24.58
CA GLY A 240 18.29 -9.06 -24.53
C GLY A 240 17.84 -7.84 -25.34
N TRP A 241 18.78 -7.06 -25.91
CA TRP A 241 18.48 -5.97 -26.83
C TRP A 241 18.38 -6.42 -28.28
N LEU A 242 18.79 -7.65 -28.58
CA LEU A 242 18.61 -8.24 -29.91
C LEU A 242 17.17 -8.75 -30.02
N PRO A 243 16.41 -8.34 -31.06
CA PRO A 243 14.98 -8.62 -31.19
C PRO A 243 14.65 -10.12 -31.25
N ASP A 244 15.61 -10.95 -31.67
CA ASP A 244 15.45 -12.39 -31.83
C ASP A 244 15.83 -13.22 -30.58
N LEU A 245 16.37 -12.58 -29.54
CA LEU A 245 16.86 -13.23 -28.31
C LEU A 245 16.05 -12.79 -27.09
N ASN A 246 14.73 -12.90 -27.16
CA ASN A 246 13.85 -12.63 -26.02
C ASN A 246 13.23 -13.91 -25.46
N VAL A 247 14.09 -14.77 -24.91
CA VAL A 247 13.67 -15.99 -24.22
C VAL A 247 13.47 -15.69 -22.74
N SER A 248 12.28 -15.97 -22.22
CA SER A 248 11.97 -15.82 -20.79
C SER A 248 12.61 -16.92 -19.95
N ILE A 249 12.83 -16.66 -18.65
CA ILE A 249 13.31 -17.70 -17.72
C ILE A 249 12.36 -18.91 -17.73
N ARG A 250 11.04 -18.67 -17.86
CA ARG A 250 10.04 -19.73 -17.98
C ARG A 250 10.30 -20.66 -19.16
N GLU A 251 10.57 -20.10 -20.34
CA GLU A 251 10.82 -20.88 -21.56
C GLU A 251 12.08 -21.74 -21.41
N VAL A 252 13.14 -21.17 -20.84
CA VAL A 252 14.37 -21.93 -20.54
C VAL A 252 14.08 -23.07 -19.57
N LEU A 253 13.35 -22.82 -18.47
CA LEU A 253 12.97 -23.87 -17.52
C LEU A 253 12.12 -24.96 -18.20
N GLY A 254 11.25 -24.59 -19.14
CA GLY A 254 10.43 -25.51 -19.92
C GLY A 254 11.23 -26.38 -20.90
N TRP A 255 12.49 -26.05 -21.20
CA TRP A 255 13.37 -26.94 -21.96
C TRP A 255 13.96 -28.09 -21.12
N PHE A 256 13.93 -27.97 -19.79
CA PHE A 256 14.50 -28.95 -18.86
C PHE A 256 13.44 -29.78 -18.10
N LEU A 257 12.15 -29.46 -18.26
CA LEU A 257 11.00 -30.13 -17.65
C LEU A 257 10.20 -30.86 -18.73
#